data_AF-A0A2W4QG58-F1
#
_entry.id   AF-A0A2W4QG58-F1
#
_cell.length_a   1.000
_cell.length_b   1.000
_cell.length_c   1.000
_cell.angle_alpha   90.00
_cell.angle_beta   90.00
_cell.angle_gamma   90.00
#
_symmetry.space_group_name_H-M   'P 1'
#
loop_
_entity.id
_entity.type
_entity.pdbx_description
1 polymer ?
#
loop_
_entity_poly.entity_id
_entity_poly.type
_entity_poly.pdbx_seq_one_letter_code
_entity_poly.pdbx_strand_id
1 'polypeptide(L)'
;MAAKTLLIPVAALGETDKIGFLELTVEPASVPVDRHNPFQRLAQPGLEEAEAAARRAWSEVPPPLAVKVRVASPCFGLTNSTGAALGLALCPFLCAPAALSYQYAIVMGSLQFDGADGRIHIGAAGQLVAKLRAIRSRGYRRSPTLLIYASDGSDEAQREAAGLAALNIAVRRVGTFDEACRVCDGRPE
;
A
#
# COMPACT_ATOMS: atom_id res chain seq x y z
N MET A 1 15.64 -8.03 10.85
CA MET A 1 14.57 -8.00 9.84
C MET A 1 15.02 -7.11 8.69
N ALA A 2 14.83 -7.54 7.44
CA ALA A 2 15.28 -6.79 6.27
C ALA A 2 14.33 -5.62 5.93
N ALA A 3 14.87 -4.58 5.30
CA ALA A 3 14.09 -3.51 4.72
C ALA A 3 13.19 -4.06 3.60
N LYS A 4 11.99 -3.48 3.46
CA LYS A 4 11.04 -3.78 2.39
C LYS A 4 10.81 -2.55 1.53
N THR A 5 10.46 -2.76 0.28
CA THR A 5 10.09 -1.68 -0.63
C THR A 5 8.59 -1.74 -0.90
N LEU A 6 7.88 -0.70 -0.48
CA LEU A 6 6.48 -0.49 -0.81
C LEU A 6 6.38 0.47 -1.99
N LEU A 7 5.59 0.09 -2.99
CA LEU A 7 5.37 0.83 -4.22
C LEU A 7 3.90 1.24 -4.31
N ILE A 8 3.66 2.51 -4.56
CA ILE A 8 2.30 3.06 -4.66
C ILE A 8 2.16 3.69 -6.05
N PRO A 9 1.37 3.07 -6.96
CA PRO A 9 1.13 3.61 -8.28
C PRO A 9 0.38 4.95 -8.20
N VAL A 10 0.95 5.98 -8.81
CA VAL A 10 0.45 7.36 -8.75
C VAL A 10 0.33 7.91 -10.16
N ALA A 11 -0.73 8.66 -10.44
CA ALA A 11 -0.81 9.39 -11.70
C ALA A 11 0.19 10.55 -11.66
N ALA A 12 0.93 10.77 -12.75
CA ALA A 12 1.79 11.95 -12.87
C ALA A 12 0.92 13.22 -12.93
N LEU A 13 1.37 14.30 -12.28
CA LEU A 13 0.69 15.59 -12.39
C LEU A 13 0.64 16.07 -13.84
N GLY A 14 -0.54 16.45 -14.30
CA GLY A 14 -0.76 17.02 -15.63
C GLY A 14 -0.70 16.03 -16.79
N GLU A 15 -0.38 14.75 -16.54
CA GLU A 15 -0.36 13.70 -17.55
C GLU A 15 -1.19 12.51 -17.04
N THR A 16 -2.48 12.48 -17.41
CA THR A 16 -3.41 11.42 -16.97
C THR A 16 -3.00 10.02 -17.42
N ASP A 17 -2.15 9.92 -18.44
CA ASP A 17 -1.82 8.65 -19.09
C ASP A 17 -0.49 8.05 -18.62
N LYS A 18 0.29 8.78 -17.81
CA LYS A 18 1.56 8.28 -17.25
C LYS A 18 1.40 7.91 -15.77
N ILE A 19 1.58 6.62 -15.50
CA ILE A 19 1.60 6.09 -14.13
C ILE A 19 3.05 6.03 -13.63
N GLY A 20 3.34 6.81 -12.58
CA GLY A 20 4.57 6.73 -11.79
C GLY A 20 4.40 5.84 -10.56
N PHE A 21 5.47 5.69 -9.78
CA PHE A 21 5.46 4.95 -8.52
C PHE A 21 6.11 5.78 -7.42
N LEU A 22 5.37 6.00 -6.33
CA LEU A 22 5.95 6.42 -5.08
C LEU A 22 6.61 5.20 -4.42
N GLU A 23 7.90 5.32 -4.11
CA GLU A 23 8.68 4.26 -3.50
C GLU A 23 8.99 4.60 -2.04
N LEU A 24 8.58 3.70 -1.16
CA LEU A 24 8.80 3.78 0.28
C LEU A 24 9.71 2.63 0.71
N THR A 25 10.83 2.95 1.36
CA THR A 25 11.64 1.97 2.09
C THR A 25 11.11 1.87 3.50
N VAL A 26 10.73 0.66 3.92
CA VAL A 26 10.13 0.37 5.21
C VAL A 26 11.05 -0.55 6.00
N GLU A 27 11.41 -0.15 7.20
CA GLU A 27 12.30 -0.90 8.08
C GLU A 27 11.70 -0.99 9.48
N PRO A 28 11.84 -2.13 10.18
CA PRO A 28 11.43 -2.19 11.58
C PRO A 28 12.20 -1.19 12.43
N ALA A 29 11.49 -0.47 13.29
CA ALA A 29 12.12 0.42 14.26
C ALA A 29 12.74 -0.41 15.39
N SER A 30 13.98 -0.07 15.76
CA SER A 30 14.69 -0.65 16.90
C SER A 30 14.28 -0.06 18.26
N VAL A 31 13.29 0.84 18.28
CA VAL A 31 12.81 1.55 19.46
C VAL A 31 11.44 0.99 19.85
N PRO A 32 11.12 0.82 21.15
CA PRO A 32 9.81 0.35 21.59
C PRO A 32 8.67 1.20 21.01
N VAL A 33 7.59 0.50 20.65
CA VAL A 33 6.40 1.05 20.01
C VAL A 33 5.81 2.18 20.85
N ASP A 34 5.97 3.42 20.41
CA ASP A 34 4.96 4.43 20.74
C ASP A 34 3.73 4.09 19.90
N ARG A 35 2.72 3.50 20.55
CA ARG A 35 1.47 3.09 19.90
C ARG A 35 0.72 4.28 19.29
N HIS A 36 1.10 5.51 19.64
CA HIS A 36 0.50 6.73 19.12
C HIS A 36 1.31 7.32 17.96
N ASN A 37 2.55 6.85 17.75
CA ASN A 37 3.38 7.27 16.63
C ASN A 37 4.40 6.19 16.20
N PRO A 38 3.96 5.15 15.47
CA PRO A 38 4.86 4.11 14.97
C PRO A 38 5.77 4.61 13.82
N PHE A 39 5.69 5.90 13.44
CA PHE A 39 6.44 6.51 12.34
C PHE A 39 7.54 7.45 12.84
N GLN A 40 8.80 7.16 12.50
CA GLN A 40 9.88 8.14 12.53
C GLN A 40 10.12 8.67 11.10
N ARG A 41 9.68 9.91 10.84
CA ARG A 41 9.67 10.57 9.52
C ARG A 41 11.03 11.18 9.18
N LEU A 42 11.46 11.07 7.92
CA LEU A 42 12.35 12.05 7.27
C LEU A 42 11.44 13.02 6.50
N ALA A 43 11.35 14.27 6.96
CA ALA A 43 10.34 15.25 6.52
C ALA A 43 10.37 15.53 5.01
N GLN A 44 9.33 15.12 4.28
CA GLN A 44 9.01 15.64 2.95
C GLN A 44 7.57 16.21 2.94
N PRO A 45 7.34 17.41 2.40
CA PRO A 45 5.99 18.00 2.28
C PRO A 45 5.04 17.13 1.44
N GLY A 46 3.74 17.11 1.76
CA GLY A 46 2.71 16.52 0.89
C GLY A 46 2.25 15.10 1.24
N LEU A 47 2.69 14.54 2.37
CA LEU A 47 2.17 13.29 2.93
C LEU A 47 1.41 13.48 4.25
N GLU A 48 1.27 14.71 4.77
CA GLU A 48 0.61 14.95 6.06
C GLU A 48 -0.81 14.37 6.13
N GLU A 49 -1.62 14.59 5.09
CA GLU A 49 -2.98 14.06 5.03
C GLU A 49 -3.01 12.53 4.99
N ALA A 50 -2.08 11.93 4.23
CA ALA A 50 -1.95 10.50 4.11
C ALA A 50 -1.54 9.85 5.45
N GLU A 51 -0.62 10.48 6.18
CA GLU A 51 -0.21 10.08 7.53
C GLU A 51 -1.37 10.20 8.52
N ALA A 52 -2.14 11.30 8.49
CA ALA A 52 -3.30 11.48 9.37
C ALA A 52 -4.37 10.40 9.14
N ALA A 53 -4.66 10.08 7.88
CA ALA A 53 -5.57 9.00 7.52
C ALA A 53 -5.02 7.63 7.97
N ALA A 54 -3.73 7.35 7.79
CA ALA A 54 -3.12 6.11 8.28
C ALA A 54 -3.21 5.98 9.81
N ARG A 55 -2.98 7.06 10.55
CA ARG A 55 -3.14 7.10 12.02
C ARG A 55 -4.57 6.82 12.45
N ARG A 56 -5.56 7.37 11.74
CA ARG A 56 -6.96 7.07 11.99
C ARG A 56 -7.24 5.58 11.79
N ALA A 57 -6.71 4.97 10.73
CA ALA A 57 -6.89 3.54 10.48
C ALA A 57 -6.31 2.66 11.61
N TRP A 58 -5.17 3.05 12.17
CA TRP A 58 -4.56 2.35 13.31
C TRP A 58 -5.31 2.47 14.63
N SER A 59 -6.22 3.42 14.76
CA SER A 59 -7.10 3.48 15.93
C SER A 59 -8.11 2.32 15.96
N GLU A 60 -8.45 1.78 14.79
CA GLU A 60 -9.32 0.60 14.65
C GLU A 60 -8.53 -0.70 14.67
N VAL A 61 -7.44 -0.76 13.89
CA VAL A 61 -6.56 -1.94 13.81
C VAL A 61 -5.14 -1.56 14.22
N PRO A 62 -4.76 -1.78 15.50
CA PRO A 62 -3.45 -1.38 16.00
C PRO A 62 -2.31 -2.10 15.27
N PRO A 63 -1.22 -1.38 14.92
CA PRO A 63 -0.10 -1.97 14.21
C PRO A 63 0.68 -2.96 15.11
N PRO A 64 1.22 -4.05 14.54
CA PRO A 64 1.94 -5.07 15.29
C PRO A 64 3.35 -4.63 15.74
N LEU A 65 3.93 -3.62 15.08
CA LEU A 65 5.25 -3.06 15.39
C LEU A 65 5.37 -1.61 14.90
N ALA A 66 6.42 -0.92 15.35
CA ALA A 66 6.79 0.40 14.84
C ALA A 66 7.77 0.27 13.66
N VAL A 67 7.66 1.18 12.68
CA VAL A 67 8.47 1.15 11.45
C VAL A 67 9.07 2.51 11.14
N LYS A 68 10.28 2.51 10.58
CA LYS A 68 10.89 3.65 9.91
C LYS A 68 10.48 3.60 8.46
N VAL A 69 9.91 4.69 7.96
CA VAL A 69 9.53 4.83 6.54
C VAL A 69 10.36 5.96 5.94
N ARG A 70 11.01 5.65 4.81
CA ARG A 70 11.80 6.61 4.04
C ARG A 70 11.24 6.68 2.63
N VAL A 71 11.01 7.89 2.15
CA VAL A 71 10.64 8.13 0.75
C VAL A 71 11.91 8.02 -0.09
N ALA A 72 11.97 7.00 -0.96
CA ALA A 72 13.15 6.73 -1.78
C ALA A 72 13.20 7.57 -3.07
N SER A 73 12.06 8.09 -3.51
CA SER A 73 11.95 8.92 -4.73
C SER A 73 11.15 10.20 -4.44
N PRO A 74 11.67 11.40 -4.77
CA PRO A 74 10.97 12.65 -4.49
C PRO A 74 9.60 12.70 -5.16
N CYS A 75 8.58 13.01 -4.36
CA CYS A 75 7.20 13.08 -4.77
C CYS A 75 6.94 14.39 -5.51
N PHE A 76 7.21 14.48 -6.82
CA PHE A 76 6.77 15.64 -7.59
C PHE A 76 5.25 15.58 -7.83
N GLY A 77 4.56 16.12 -6.83
CA GLY A 77 3.13 16.43 -6.74
C GLY A 77 2.17 15.25 -6.96
N LEU A 78 1.94 14.56 -5.86
CA LEU A 78 0.93 13.53 -5.76
C LEU A 78 -0.45 14.16 -5.75
N THR A 79 -1.31 13.79 -6.69
CA THR A 79 -2.77 14.02 -6.61
C THR A 79 -3.48 12.90 -5.82
N ASN A 80 -2.71 11.97 -5.25
CA ASN A 80 -3.17 10.70 -4.67
C ASN A 80 -2.78 10.59 -3.18
N SER A 81 -3.23 11.52 -2.35
CA SER A 81 -3.03 11.44 -0.89
C SER A 81 -3.71 10.19 -0.28
N THR A 82 -4.77 9.68 -0.92
CA THR A 82 -5.56 8.54 -0.42
C THR A 82 -4.92 7.16 -0.62
N GLY A 83 -4.25 6.93 -1.76
CA GLY A 83 -3.47 5.70 -1.99
C GLY A 83 -2.15 5.68 -1.22
N ALA A 84 -1.55 6.86 -0.99
CA ALA A 84 -0.46 6.98 -0.04
C ALA A 84 -0.90 6.61 1.38
N ALA A 85 -2.11 6.99 1.80
CA ALA A 85 -2.64 6.68 3.12
C ALA A 85 -2.75 5.17 3.37
N LEU A 86 -3.35 4.43 2.43
CA LEU A 86 -3.46 2.97 2.54
C LEU A 86 -2.07 2.32 2.61
N GLY A 87 -1.14 2.73 1.74
CA GLY A 87 0.22 2.21 1.75
C GLY A 87 0.94 2.44 3.08
N LEU A 88 0.89 3.67 3.60
CA LEU A 88 1.44 4.01 4.91
C LEU A 88 0.81 3.18 6.03
N ALA A 89 -0.52 3.04 6.03
CA ALA A 89 -1.24 2.27 7.05
C ALA A 89 -0.82 0.80 7.09
N LEU A 90 -0.44 0.22 5.94
CA LEU A 90 -0.01 -1.18 5.81
C LEU A 90 1.49 -1.41 6.11
N CYS A 91 2.33 -0.37 6.09
CA CYS A 91 3.77 -0.49 6.36
C CYS A 91 4.13 -1.31 7.62
N PRO A 92 3.49 -1.07 8.80
CA PRO A 92 3.76 -1.87 9.99
C PRO A 92 3.48 -3.37 9.84
N PHE A 93 2.43 -3.71 9.11
CA PHE A 93 1.97 -5.09 8.89
C PHE A 93 2.87 -5.81 7.89
N LEU A 94 3.30 -5.11 6.83
CA LEU A 94 4.24 -5.65 5.85
C LEU A 94 5.59 -6.05 6.47
N CYS A 95 5.97 -5.42 7.57
CA CYS A 95 7.21 -5.70 8.30
C CYS A 95 7.02 -6.70 9.46
N ALA A 96 5.82 -7.25 9.66
CA ALA A 96 5.59 -8.25 10.68
C ALA A 96 6.43 -9.52 10.42
N PRO A 97 6.89 -10.23 11.45
CA PRO A 97 7.66 -11.47 11.29
C PRO A 97 6.96 -12.55 10.45
N ALA A 98 5.63 -12.54 10.37
CA ALA A 98 4.86 -13.47 9.56
C ALA A 98 4.78 -13.05 8.06
N ALA A 99 5.12 -11.79 7.74
CA ALA A 99 5.04 -11.20 6.40
C ALA A 99 6.34 -11.37 5.56
N LEU A 100 7.29 -12.19 6.00
CA LEU A 100 8.69 -12.15 5.53
C LEU A 100 8.94 -12.60 4.08
N SER A 101 7.98 -13.18 3.39
CA SER A 101 8.18 -13.79 2.07
C SER A 101 8.31 -12.79 0.91
N TYR A 102 7.82 -11.56 1.07
CA TYR A 102 7.82 -10.56 -0.01
C TYR A 102 8.87 -9.46 0.21
N GLN A 103 9.71 -9.23 -0.79
CA GLN A 103 10.66 -8.10 -0.79
C GLN A 103 9.98 -6.80 -1.20
N TYR A 104 9.01 -6.90 -2.10
CA TYR A 104 8.23 -5.78 -2.62
C TYR A 104 6.76 -5.93 -2.27
N ALA A 105 6.12 -4.82 -1.96
CA ALA A 105 4.68 -4.71 -1.87
C ALA A 105 4.20 -3.60 -2.81
N ILE A 106 3.06 -3.81 -3.46
CA ILE A 106 2.37 -2.81 -4.27
C ILE A 106 0.98 -2.64 -3.66
N VAL A 107 0.56 -1.40 -3.43
CA VAL A 107 -0.72 -1.11 -2.78
C VAL A 107 -1.53 -0.13 -3.62
N MET A 108 -2.80 -0.47 -3.85
CA MET A 108 -3.74 0.34 -4.64
C MET A 108 -5.13 0.38 -4.01
N GLY A 109 -5.56 1.56 -3.59
CA GLY A 109 -6.92 1.77 -3.08
C GLY A 109 -6.99 3.06 -2.28
N SER A 110 -8.14 3.36 -1.71
CA SER A 110 -8.33 4.51 -0.84
C SER A 110 -9.04 4.07 0.45
N LEU A 111 -8.56 4.56 1.60
CA LEU A 111 -9.25 4.34 2.87
C LEU A 111 -10.57 5.13 2.87
N GLN A 112 -11.67 4.46 3.20
CA GLN A 112 -13.00 5.02 3.35
C GLN A 112 -13.49 4.79 4.78
N PHE A 113 -13.71 5.86 5.53
CA PHE A 113 -14.00 5.81 6.96
C PHE A 113 -15.49 5.98 7.31
N ASP A 114 -16.35 6.02 6.30
CA ASP A 114 -17.79 6.27 6.38
C ASP A 114 -18.61 4.98 6.22
N GLY A 115 -17.99 3.82 6.41
CA GLY A 115 -18.67 2.53 6.40
C GLY A 115 -19.81 2.48 7.41
N ALA A 116 -21.02 2.16 6.94
CA ALA A 116 -22.21 2.05 7.79
C ALA A 116 -22.12 0.89 8.82
N ASP A 117 -21.21 -0.05 8.59
CA ASP A 117 -20.91 -1.19 9.47
C ASP A 117 -19.82 -0.89 10.51
N GLY A 118 -19.34 0.36 10.58
CA GLY A 118 -18.30 0.80 11.51
C GLY A 118 -16.89 0.30 11.16
N ARG A 119 -16.70 -0.26 9.96
CA ARG A 119 -15.39 -0.71 9.46
C ARG A 119 -14.81 0.28 8.47
N ILE A 120 -13.49 0.30 8.35
CA ILE A 120 -12.81 1.00 7.25
C ILE A 120 -12.84 0.16 5.97
N HIS A 121 -13.51 0.67 4.95
CA HIS A 121 -13.55 0.09 3.62
C HIS A 121 -12.37 0.58 2.77
N ILE A 122 -12.01 -0.20 1.75
CA ILE A 122 -11.01 0.20 0.76
C ILE A 122 -11.72 0.42 -0.58
N GLY A 123 -11.80 1.68 -0.98
CA GLY A 123 -12.28 2.07 -2.30
C GLY A 123 -11.29 1.71 -3.39
N ALA A 124 -11.79 1.35 -4.57
CA ALA A 124 -10.96 1.08 -5.74
C ALA A 124 -10.09 2.30 -6.11
N ALA A 125 -8.87 2.04 -6.54
CA ALA A 125 -7.99 3.10 -6.98
C ALA A 125 -8.51 3.74 -8.28
N GLY A 126 -8.49 5.07 -8.37
CA GLY A 126 -8.71 5.75 -9.65
C GLY A 126 -7.70 5.26 -10.70
N GLN A 127 -8.16 5.11 -11.95
CA GLN A 127 -7.40 4.54 -13.07
C GLN A 127 -6.84 3.12 -12.80
N LEU A 128 -7.61 2.26 -12.12
CA LEU A 128 -7.18 0.92 -11.70
C LEU A 128 -6.55 0.10 -12.84
N VAL A 129 -7.23 0.02 -13.99
CA VAL A 129 -6.76 -0.72 -15.18
C VAL A 129 -5.39 -0.19 -15.66
N ALA A 130 -5.23 1.14 -15.77
CA ALA A 130 -3.97 1.74 -16.20
C ALA A 130 -2.83 1.44 -15.23
N LYS A 131 -3.11 1.49 -13.92
CA LYS A 131 -2.14 1.13 -12.88
C LYS A 131 -1.74 -0.35 -12.94
N LEU A 132 -2.70 -1.25 -13.14
CA LEU A 132 -2.41 -2.69 -13.33
C LEU A 132 -1.53 -2.94 -14.55
N ARG A 133 -1.79 -2.25 -15.68
CA ARG A 133 -0.96 -2.31 -16.88
C ARG A 133 0.45 -1.78 -16.64
N ALA A 134 0.59 -0.69 -15.89
CA ALA A 134 1.88 -0.12 -15.52
C ALA A 134 2.69 -1.05 -14.59
N ILE A 135 2.02 -1.75 -13.67
CA ILE A 135 2.66 -2.80 -12.86
C ILE A 135 3.17 -3.93 -13.77
N ARG A 136 2.35 -4.37 -14.73
CA ARG A 136 2.72 -5.41 -15.69
C ARG A 136 3.95 -5.04 -16.51
N SER A 137 4.00 -3.80 -17.02
CA SER A 137 5.10 -3.32 -17.86
C SER A 137 6.41 -3.13 -17.09
N ARG A 138 6.35 -2.84 -15.79
CA ARG A 138 7.53 -2.66 -14.93
C ARG A 138 8.32 -3.95 -14.65
N GLY A 139 7.68 -5.12 -14.82
CA GLY A 139 8.41 -6.38 -14.96
C GLY A 139 9.12 -6.91 -13.70
N TYR A 140 8.38 -7.11 -12.59
CA TYR A 140 8.88 -7.63 -11.30
C TYR A 140 9.30 -9.12 -11.28
N ARG A 141 9.66 -9.69 -12.44
CA ARG A 141 9.79 -11.16 -12.65
C ARG A 141 10.77 -11.88 -11.72
N ARG A 142 11.70 -11.18 -11.06
CA ARG A 142 12.78 -11.78 -10.26
C ARG A 142 12.62 -11.66 -8.74
N SER A 143 11.64 -10.91 -8.25
CA SER A 143 11.46 -10.69 -6.82
C SER A 143 10.02 -10.99 -6.40
N PRO A 144 9.79 -11.87 -5.41
CA PRO A 144 8.46 -12.12 -4.88
C PRO A 144 7.81 -10.81 -4.46
N THR A 145 6.69 -10.49 -5.08
CA THR A 145 5.98 -9.22 -4.90
C THR A 145 4.55 -9.49 -4.47
N LEU A 146 4.09 -8.79 -3.43
CA LEU A 146 2.68 -8.80 -3.02
C LEU A 146 1.98 -7.60 -3.65
N LEU A 147 0.85 -7.81 -4.33
CA LEU A 147 -0.05 -6.74 -4.77
C LEU A 147 -1.33 -6.80 -3.94
N ILE A 148 -1.65 -5.72 -3.24
CA ILE A 148 -2.92 -5.52 -2.55
C ILE A 148 -3.71 -4.45 -3.30
N TYR A 149 -4.94 -4.77 -3.69
CA TYR A 149 -5.79 -3.81 -4.37
C TYR A 149 -7.27 -3.96 -4.03
N ALA A 150 -8.01 -2.85 -4.08
CA ALA A 150 -9.47 -2.88 -4.10
C ALA A 150 -9.99 -2.89 -5.55
N SER A 151 -11.00 -3.74 -5.78
CA SER A 151 -11.64 -3.91 -7.08
C SER A 151 -12.75 -2.89 -7.28
N ASP A 152 -12.85 -2.33 -8.48
CA ASP A 152 -14.00 -1.52 -8.92
C ASP A 152 -15.15 -2.38 -9.50
N GLY A 153 -14.95 -3.70 -9.57
CA GLY A 153 -15.92 -4.65 -10.10
C GLY A 153 -15.84 -4.82 -11.62
N SER A 154 -14.91 -4.11 -12.29
CA SER A 154 -14.76 -4.22 -13.74
C SER A 154 -14.08 -5.52 -14.17
N ASP A 155 -14.63 -6.16 -15.21
CA ASP A 155 -14.05 -7.36 -15.82
C ASP A 155 -12.67 -7.10 -16.42
N GLU A 156 -12.42 -5.87 -16.87
CA GLU A 156 -11.11 -5.46 -17.39
C GLU A 156 -10.05 -5.44 -16.27
N ALA A 157 -10.34 -4.84 -15.12
CA ALA A 157 -9.41 -4.85 -13.99
C ALA A 157 -9.15 -6.28 -13.49
N GLN A 158 -10.16 -7.14 -13.45
CA GLN A 158 -9.99 -8.54 -13.07
C GLN A 158 -9.08 -9.30 -14.03
N ARG A 159 -9.23 -9.11 -15.34
CA ARG A 159 -8.35 -9.73 -16.35
C ARG A 159 -6.91 -9.23 -16.25
N GLU A 160 -6.71 -7.93 -16.10
CA GLU A 160 -5.37 -7.36 -15.94
C GLU A 160 -4.70 -7.85 -14.65
N ALA A 161 -5.44 -7.91 -13.54
CA ALA A 161 -4.96 -8.44 -12.26
C ALA A 161 -4.57 -9.92 -12.35
N ALA A 162 -5.40 -10.75 -13.01
CA ALA A 162 -5.09 -12.17 -13.23
C ALA A 162 -3.81 -12.35 -14.06
N GLY A 163 -3.57 -11.48 -15.05
CA GLY A 163 -2.36 -11.49 -15.86
C GLY A 163 -1.06 -11.19 -15.09
N LEU A 164 -1.14 -10.58 -13.90
CA LEU A 164 0.03 -10.29 -13.06
C LEU A 164 0.57 -11.54 -12.34
N ALA A 165 -0.25 -12.58 -12.14
CA ALA A 165 0.18 -13.81 -11.49
C ALA A 165 1.36 -14.49 -12.24
N ALA A 166 1.44 -14.31 -13.55
CA ALA A 166 2.54 -14.80 -14.39
C ALA A 166 3.88 -14.07 -14.16
N LEU A 167 3.91 -12.99 -13.35
CA LEU A 167 5.07 -12.14 -13.12
C LEU A 167 5.70 -12.30 -11.72
N ASN A 168 5.45 -13.41 -11.03
CA ASN A 168 5.86 -13.64 -9.64
C ASN A 168 5.25 -12.60 -8.66
N ILE A 169 4.03 -12.15 -8.99
CA ILE A 169 3.25 -11.21 -8.19
C ILE A 169 2.08 -11.98 -7.57
N ALA A 170 2.07 -12.09 -6.24
CA ALA A 170 0.93 -12.58 -5.49
C ALA A 170 -0.12 -11.48 -5.43
N VAL A 171 -1.21 -11.64 -6.19
CA VAL A 171 -2.29 -10.66 -6.23
C VAL A 171 -3.33 -10.98 -5.15
N ARG A 172 -3.73 -9.97 -4.39
CA ARG A 172 -4.72 -10.04 -3.33
C ARG A 172 -5.72 -8.90 -3.48
N ARG A 173 -6.97 -9.26 -3.73
CA ARG A 173 -8.09 -8.33 -3.76
C ARG A 173 -8.61 -8.19 -2.34
N VAL A 174 -8.86 -6.97 -1.90
CA VAL A 174 -9.36 -6.66 -0.55
C VAL A 174 -10.51 -5.66 -0.63
N GLY A 175 -11.45 -5.74 0.31
CA GLY A 175 -12.56 -4.79 0.48
C GLY A 175 -12.47 -3.96 1.76
N THR A 176 -11.74 -4.43 2.77
CA THR A 176 -11.63 -3.73 4.07
C THR A 176 -10.18 -3.58 4.53
N PHE A 177 -9.94 -2.61 5.42
CA PHE A 177 -8.62 -2.38 5.98
C PHE A 177 -8.12 -3.57 6.81
N ASP A 178 -8.97 -4.17 7.64
CA ASP A 178 -8.62 -5.35 8.44
C ASP A 178 -8.21 -6.55 7.56
N GLU A 179 -8.94 -6.79 6.47
CA GLU A 179 -8.58 -7.82 5.48
C GLU A 179 -7.20 -7.55 4.87
N ALA A 180 -6.90 -6.31 4.48
CA ALA A 180 -5.58 -5.93 3.97
C ALA A 180 -4.46 -6.13 5.00
N CYS A 181 -4.72 -5.83 6.28
CA CYS A 181 -3.78 -6.10 7.37
C CYS A 181 -3.51 -7.60 7.55
N ARG A 182 -4.54 -8.45 7.50
CA ARG A 182 -4.39 -9.91 7.59
C ARG A 182 -3.57 -10.47 6.44
N VAL A 183 -3.83 -9.99 5.22
CA VAL A 183 -3.05 -10.34 4.02
C VAL A 183 -1.58 -9.95 4.19
N CYS A 184 -1.30 -8.75 4.72
CA CYS A 184 0.08 -8.31 4.97
C CYS A 184 0.78 -9.20 6.00
N ASP A 185 0.11 -9.51 7.11
CA ASP A 185 0.67 -10.32 8.21
C ASP A 185 0.71 -11.82 7.91
N GLY A 186 0.24 -12.27 6.74
CA GLY A 186 0.20 -13.69 6.38
C GLY A 186 -0.75 -14.52 7.25
N ARG A 187 -1.74 -13.88 7.89
CA ARG A 187 -2.80 -14.59 8.63
C ARG A 187 -3.79 -15.19 7.61
N PRO A 188 -4.29 -16.42 7.83
CA PRO A 188 -5.27 -17.03 6.93
C PRO A 188 -6.54 -16.18 6.83
N GLU A 189 -7.14 -16.17 5.64
CA GLU A 189 -8.41 -15.48 5.30
C GLU A 189 -9.59 -16.03 6.10
#